data_AF-A0A5C6MPE1-F1
#
_entry.id   AF-A0A5C6MPE1-F1
#
_cell.length_a   1.000
_cell.length_b   1.000
_cell.length_c   1.000
_cell.angle_alpha   90.00
_cell.angle_beta   90.00
_cell.angle_gamma   90.00
#
_symmetry.space_group_name_H-M   'P 1'
#
loop_
_entity.id
_entity.type
_entity.pdbx_description
1 polymer ?
#
loop_
_entity_poly.entity_id
_entity_poly.type
_entity_poly.pdbx_seq_one_letter_code
_entity_poly.pdbx_strand_id
1 'polypeptide(L)'
;MGEDRGRASPLKNFVAGGVAGACLLLAGHPLDTIKVRLQTQPRSSCTVLYTGTYDCFRKTVSKEGLLGLYKGMGAPLAGVAPMMAISFFGFGLGKQLQQTDLNSPLTHTQVFLSGCLAGVFTTVIVAPGERIKCLLQVQASGGKLKYSGPLDCAVRLYKEQGIRSVYKGTVLTLIRDVPSNGLYFLTYEYLKRALTPEGQSVSQLSTPNILLAGGVAGILNWTIALPPDVLKSNFQTAAEGKYSGLLDVLRTLLREEGPAALYKGFNAVFLRAFPANANLEIAAMPLEVRWPFPQCPPLAWRVSSSLVMGMVGSYSYFWTKYMNYLTVHNQEVLLDLVDRRPSDTPLITLSNHQSCMDDPHLWGLRQRLISASPKSCTPDSSAEESVFLSAEASPHPPTPFYITCCCDGVYQRGMDFVLDKLNRGEWVHIFPEGKINMTEEFIRLKWGVGRLITECSLNPVILPLWHVGLSDVLPNVKPYVPRIGKRITVLVGRPFSVKELVESLRAENKSQLEMRKTLTDFIQGEFRGLKAQAEALHGQAQIKS
;
A
#
# COMPACT_ATOMS: atom_id res chain seq x y z
N MET A 1 -29.08 -8.64 -15.97
CA MET A 1 -28.82 -9.32 -14.67
C MET A 1 -27.64 -8.60 -14.04
N GLY A 2 -27.80 -8.10 -12.82
CA GLY A 2 -26.97 -7.04 -12.24
C GLY A 2 -25.47 -7.34 -12.18
N GLU A 3 -24.67 -6.39 -12.66
CA GLU A 3 -23.23 -6.35 -12.43
C GLU A 3 -22.96 -6.09 -10.95
N ASP A 4 -22.34 -7.07 -10.30
CA ASP A 4 -21.87 -7.01 -8.93
C ASP A 4 -20.72 -5.97 -8.88
N ARG A 5 -21.02 -4.76 -8.39
CA ARG A 5 -20.03 -3.72 -8.15
C ARG A 5 -18.96 -4.29 -7.21
N GLY A 6 -17.77 -4.52 -7.75
CA GLY A 6 -16.66 -5.21 -7.08
C GLY A 6 -16.41 -4.70 -5.66
N ARG A 7 -16.86 -5.47 -4.66
CA ARG A 7 -16.50 -5.27 -3.25
C ARG A 7 -15.00 -5.51 -3.12
N ALA A 8 -14.25 -4.47 -2.73
CA ALA A 8 -12.88 -4.62 -2.28
C ALA A 8 -12.80 -5.75 -1.24
N SER A 9 -11.89 -6.72 -1.43
CA SER A 9 -11.77 -7.88 -0.54
C SER A 9 -11.56 -7.39 0.91
N PRO A 10 -12.45 -7.74 1.86
CA PRO A 10 -12.33 -7.32 3.26
C PRO A 10 -10.97 -7.64 3.88
N LEU A 11 -10.34 -8.73 3.42
CA LEU A 11 -9.01 -9.14 3.85
C LEU A 11 -7.91 -8.18 3.39
N LYS A 12 -8.00 -7.64 2.16
CA LYS A 12 -7.03 -6.66 1.64
C LYS A 12 -7.10 -5.37 2.45
N ASN A 13 -8.30 -4.88 2.74
CA ASN A 13 -8.51 -3.69 3.57
C ASN A 13 -8.05 -3.91 5.02
N PHE A 14 -8.26 -5.11 5.56
CA PHE A 14 -7.79 -5.48 6.89
C PHE A 14 -6.25 -5.50 6.98
N VAL A 15 -5.57 -6.11 6.01
CA VAL A 15 -4.10 -6.16 5.97
C VAL A 15 -3.51 -4.76 5.74
N ALA A 16 -4.06 -3.99 4.80
CA ALA A 16 -3.61 -2.62 4.54
C ALA A 16 -3.78 -1.74 5.79
N GLY A 17 -4.95 -1.78 6.44
CA GLY A 17 -5.20 -1.08 7.70
C GLY A 17 -4.32 -1.56 8.86
N GLY A 18 -3.96 -2.85 8.88
CA GLY A 18 -3.03 -3.42 9.85
C GLY A 18 -1.59 -2.92 9.68
N VAL A 19 -1.08 -2.89 8.45
CA VAL A 19 0.26 -2.35 8.12
C VAL A 19 0.30 -0.86 8.39
N ALA A 20 -0.73 -0.12 7.99
CA ALA A 20 -0.92 1.29 8.30
C ALA A 20 -0.82 1.57 9.81
N GLY A 21 -1.58 0.79 10.59
CA GLY A 21 -1.55 0.85 12.04
C GLY A 21 -0.18 0.50 12.64
N ALA A 22 0.54 -0.48 12.07
CA ALA A 22 1.87 -0.84 12.53
C ALA A 22 2.87 0.31 12.31
N CYS A 23 2.90 0.93 11.13
CA CYS A 23 3.75 2.08 10.83
C CYS A 23 3.45 3.28 11.74
N LEU A 24 2.16 3.55 11.99
CA LEU A 24 1.70 4.54 12.95
C LEU A 24 2.31 4.32 14.35
N LEU A 25 2.22 3.10 14.85
CA LEU A 25 2.76 2.73 16.16
C LEU A 25 4.28 2.87 16.18
N LEU A 26 4.99 2.40 15.15
CA LEU A 26 6.44 2.47 15.09
C LEU A 26 6.96 3.92 15.13
N ALA A 27 6.27 4.83 14.44
CA ALA A 27 6.61 6.25 14.45
C ALA A 27 6.23 6.94 15.78
N GLY A 28 5.06 6.62 16.35
CA GLY A 28 4.51 7.33 17.51
C GLY A 28 4.91 6.78 18.88
N HIS A 29 5.27 5.51 18.98
CA HIS A 29 5.47 4.82 20.25
C HIS A 29 6.64 5.38 21.10
N PRO A 30 7.76 5.89 20.55
CA PRO A 30 8.78 6.56 21.35
C PRO A 30 8.23 7.71 22.22
N LEU A 31 7.33 8.51 21.64
CA LEU A 31 6.69 9.63 22.34
C LEU A 31 5.62 9.15 23.34
N ASP A 32 4.93 8.05 23.04
CA ASP A 32 4.01 7.42 24.00
C ASP A 32 4.74 6.91 25.25
N THR A 33 5.92 6.30 25.06
CA THR A 33 6.74 5.83 26.18
C THR A 33 7.19 7.00 27.06
N ILE A 34 7.62 8.10 26.46
CA ILE A 34 7.97 9.33 27.20
C ILE A 34 6.74 9.90 27.94
N LYS A 35 5.58 9.96 27.27
CA LYS A 35 4.32 10.42 27.88
C LYS A 35 4.00 9.64 29.15
N VAL A 36 3.96 8.30 29.06
CA VAL A 36 3.56 7.47 30.21
C VAL A 36 4.58 7.59 31.34
N ARG A 37 5.89 7.62 31.05
CA ARG A 37 6.93 7.82 32.08
C ARG A 37 6.77 9.15 32.82
N LEU A 38 6.47 10.24 32.11
CA LEU A 38 6.21 11.54 32.71
C LEU A 38 4.96 11.56 33.59
N GLN A 39 3.91 10.84 33.17
CA GLN A 39 2.62 10.75 33.87
C GLN A 39 2.65 9.82 35.10
N THR A 40 3.55 8.83 35.12
CA THR A 40 3.57 7.74 36.12
C THR A 40 4.80 7.76 37.04
N GLN A 41 5.70 8.73 36.89
CA GLN A 41 6.92 8.81 37.71
C GLN A 41 6.61 8.84 39.23
N PRO A 42 7.45 8.21 40.08
CA PRO A 42 7.21 8.08 41.52
C PRO A 42 7.10 9.45 42.20
N ARG A 43 6.09 9.61 43.06
CA ARG A 43 5.77 10.87 43.75
C ARG A 43 6.43 11.05 45.12
N SER A 44 7.06 10.00 45.66
CA SER A 44 7.47 9.91 47.07
C SER A 44 8.90 10.38 47.37
N SER A 45 9.66 10.80 46.36
CA SER A 45 11.07 11.21 46.50
C SER A 45 11.16 12.73 46.41
N CYS A 46 11.93 13.39 47.28
CA CYS A 46 12.21 14.84 47.24
C CYS A 46 12.81 15.37 45.92
N THR A 47 13.02 14.51 44.92
CA THR A 47 13.62 14.83 43.62
C THR A 47 12.69 14.38 42.49
N VAL A 48 12.36 15.31 41.59
CA VAL A 48 11.61 15.02 40.37
C VAL A 48 12.52 14.23 39.42
N LEU A 49 12.08 13.03 39.02
CA LEU A 49 12.92 12.12 38.24
C LEU A 49 13.08 12.58 36.78
N TYR A 50 12.02 13.18 36.22
CA TYR A 50 12.01 13.77 34.89
C TYR A 50 11.43 15.19 34.91
N THR A 51 12.21 16.19 34.52
CA THR A 51 11.78 17.60 34.49
C THR A 51 10.91 17.93 33.28
N GLY A 52 11.01 17.14 32.21
CA GLY A 52 10.21 17.33 30.99
C GLY A 52 10.47 16.27 29.92
N THR A 53 9.85 16.43 28.75
CA THR A 53 9.91 15.48 27.62
C THR A 53 11.33 15.20 27.15
N TYR A 54 12.15 16.25 26.96
CA TYR A 54 13.53 16.08 26.50
C TYR A 54 14.42 15.41 27.54
N ASP A 55 14.28 15.78 28.83
CA ASP A 55 15.01 15.15 29.93
C ASP A 55 14.65 13.67 30.07
N CYS A 56 13.36 13.33 29.97
CA CYS A 56 12.89 11.95 29.94
C CYS A 56 13.44 11.16 28.74
N PHE A 57 13.46 11.75 27.55
CA PHE A 57 14.05 11.14 26.36
C PHE A 57 15.55 10.85 26.59
N ARG A 58 16.33 11.88 26.96
CA ARG A 58 17.78 11.77 27.17
C ARG A 58 18.12 10.72 28.23
N LYS A 59 17.44 10.74 29.38
CA LYS A 59 17.66 9.77 30.46
C LYS A 59 17.26 8.35 30.05
N THR A 60 16.20 8.19 29.26
CA THR A 60 15.76 6.87 28.76
C THR A 60 16.78 6.29 27.79
N VAL A 61 17.20 7.06 26.78
CA VAL A 61 18.20 6.62 25.80
C VAL A 61 19.55 6.34 26.48
N SER A 62 19.96 7.17 27.42
CA SER A 62 21.22 6.99 28.15
C SER A 62 21.25 5.77 29.07
N LYS A 63 20.10 5.37 29.66
CA LYS A 63 20.04 4.26 30.63
C LYS A 63 19.62 2.92 30.01
N GLU A 64 18.78 2.95 28.98
CA GLU A 64 18.15 1.76 28.41
C GLU A 64 18.43 1.57 26.92
N GLY A 65 19.15 2.51 26.29
CA GLY A 65 19.38 2.54 24.85
C GLY A 65 18.15 2.94 24.04
N LEU A 66 18.30 2.99 22.72
CA LEU A 66 17.23 3.37 21.78
C LEU A 66 16.04 2.39 21.83
N LEU A 67 16.30 1.09 22.04
CA LEU A 67 15.24 0.07 22.17
C LEU A 67 14.38 0.27 23.43
N GLY A 68 14.88 1.00 24.44
CA GLY A 68 14.11 1.37 25.64
C GLY A 68 12.87 2.20 25.32
N LEU A 69 12.89 3.00 24.24
CA LEU A 69 11.76 3.80 23.76
C LEU A 69 10.61 2.93 23.20
N TYR A 70 10.92 1.71 22.78
CA TYR A 70 9.97 0.75 22.19
C TYR A 70 9.42 -0.28 23.20
N LYS A 71 9.78 -0.17 24.49
CA LYS A 71 9.27 -1.08 25.52
C LYS A 71 7.75 -1.01 25.63
N GLY A 72 7.12 -2.19 25.65
CA GLY A 72 5.67 -2.34 25.76
C GLY A 72 4.90 -2.18 24.44
N MET A 73 5.58 -2.08 23.28
CA MET A 73 4.93 -1.94 21.97
C MET A 73 4.23 -3.22 21.48
N GLY A 74 4.64 -4.40 21.97
CA GLY A 74 4.10 -5.68 21.49
C GLY A 74 2.59 -5.84 21.64
N ALA A 75 2.01 -5.41 22.76
CA ALA A 75 0.57 -5.49 22.99
C ALA A 75 -0.25 -4.54 22.05
N PRO A 76 0.11 -3.25 21.92
CA PRO A 76 -0.48 -2.37 20.91
C PRO A 76 -0.34 -2.87 19.47
N LEU A 77 0.83 -3.43 19.09
CA LEU A 77 1.08 -3.90 17.73
C LEU A 77 0.22 -5.11 17.35
N ALA A 78 0.05 -6.06 18.27
CA ALA A 78 -0.83 -7.21 18.07
C ALA A 78 -2.31 -6.80 17.97
N GLY A 79 -2.71 -5.70 18.60
CA GLY A 79 -4.09 -5.22 18.65
C GLY A 79 -4.48 -4.25 17.53
N VAL A 80 -3.53 -3.75 16.73
CA VAL A 80 -3.81 -2.59 15.86
C VAL A 80 -4.76 -2.88 14.70
N ALA A 81 -4.60 -4.01 14.01
CA ALA A 81 -5.47 -4.36 12.88
C ALA A 81 -6.92 -4.67 13.34
N PRO A 82 -7.15 -5.49 14.39
CA PRO A 82 -8.49 -5.68 14.95
C PRO A 82 -9.11 -4.37 15.47
N MET A 83 -8.31 -3.51 16.10
CA MET A 83 -8.75 -2.21 16.62
C MET A 83 -9.28 -1.31 15.50
N MET A 84 -8.53 -1.16 14.40
CA MET A 84 -8.95 -0.33 13.26
C MET A 84 -10.20 -0.90 12.58
N ALA A 85 -10.25 -2.23 12.37
CA ALA A 85 -11.41 -2.87 11.77
C ALA A 85 -12.70 -2.65 12.58
N ILE A 86 -12.62 -2.81 13.90
CA ILE A 86 -13.75 -2.60 14.82
C ILE A 86 -14.12 -1.11 14.92
N SER A 87 -13.14 -0.21 14.83
CA SER A 87 -13.38 1.25 14.79
C SER A 87 -14.19 1.64 13.54
N PHE A 88 -13.77 1.20 12.35
CA PHE A 88 -14.51 1.45 11.11
C PHE A 88 -15.88 0.79 11.10
N PHE A 89 -16.01 -0.42 11.66
CA PHE A 89 -17.30 -1.07 11.86
C PHE A 89 -18.22 -0.22 12.76
N GLY A 90 -17.74 0.24 13.90
CA GLY A 90 -18.51 1.08 14.82
C GLY A 90 -18.92 2.41 14.19
N PHE A 91 -18.05 3.03 13.41
CA PHE A 91 -18.36 4.24 12.65
C PHE A 91 -19.42 3.98 11.57
N GLY A 92 -19.29 2.88 10.82
CA GLY A 92 -20.25 2.47 9.79
C GLY A 92 -21.63 2.16 10.35
N LEU A 93 -21.69 1.42 11.46
CA LEU A 93 -22.93 1.16 12.19
C LEU A 93 -23.56 2.46 12.71
N GLY A 94 -22.75 3.37 13.24
CA GLY A 94 -23.21 4.67 13.74
C GLY A 94 -23.86 5.51 12.65
N LYS A 95 -23.31 5.46 11.43
CA LYS A 95 -23.94 6.07 10.25
C LYS A 95 -25.26 5.40 9.90
N GLN A 96 -25.29 4.07 9.82
CA GLN A 96 -26.50 3.32 9.46
C GLN A 96 -27.67 3.56 10.43
N LEU A 97 -27.40 3.71 11.73
CA LEU A 97 -28.42 4.00 12.74
C LEU A 97 -29.03 5.39 12.63
N GLN A 98 -28.31 6.33 12.00
CA GLN A 98 -28.70 7.75 11.95
C GLN A 98 -29.08 8.23 10.54
N GLN A 99 -28.75 7.46 9.50
CA GLN A 99 -29.05 7.79 8.11
C GLN A 99 -30.47 7.35 7.73
N THR A 100 -31.28 8.31 7.30
CA THR A 100 -32.62 8.06 6.74
C THR A 100 -32.55 7.81 5.23
N ASP A 101 -31.61 8.46 4.52
CA ASP A 101 -31.36 8.30 3.08
C ASP A 101 -29.87 8.03 2.81
N LEU A 102 -29.58 7.06 1.93
CA LEU A 102 -28.21 6.61 1.59
C LEU A 102 -27.36 7.69 0.88
N ASN A 103 -27.99 8.68 0.24
CA ASN A 103 -27.32 9.71 -0.55
C ASN A 103 -27.23 11.08 0.16
N SER A 104 -27.81 11.22 1.37
CA SER A 104 -27.77 12.50 2.09
C SER A 104 -26.43 12.68 2.81
N PRO A 105 -25.77 13.85 2.68
CA PRO A 105 -24.54 14.13 3.42
C PRO A 105 -24.83 14.14 4.92
N LEU A 106 -24.03 13.39 5.70
CA LEU A 106 -24.18 13.37 7.14
C LEU A 106 -23.94 14.76 7.74
N THR A 107 -24.82 15.15 8.67
CA THR A 107 -24.65 16.35 9.49
C THR A 107 -23.46 16.18 10.44
N HIS A 108 -22.87 17.30 10.88
CA HIS A 108 -21.74 17.29 11.81
C HIS A 108 -22.06 16.53 13.11
N THR A 109 -23.27 16.68 13.64
CA THR A 109 -23.73 15.95 14.83
C THR A 109 -23.78 14.44 14.58
N GLN A 110 -24.28 13.99 13.43
CA GLN A 110 -24.33 12.57 13.10
C GLN A 110 -22.92 11.97 12.92
N VAL A 111 -21.99 12.72 12.34
CA VAL A 111 -20.57 12.32 12.21
C VAL A 111 -19.92 12.19 13.58
N PHE A 112 -20.14 13.16 14.48
CA PHE A 112 -19.65 13.13 15.85
C PHE A 112 -20.19 11.90 16.61
N LEU A 113 -21.51 11.66 16.58
CA LEU A 113 -22.14 10.52 17.24
C LEU A 113 -21.68 9.18 16.65
N SER A 114 -21.45 9.11 15.34
CA SER A 114 -20.88 7.92 14.69
C SER A 114 -19.44 7.67 15.16
N GLY A 115 -18.64 8.75 15.33
CA GLY A 115 -17.29 8.67 15.89
C GLY A 115 -17.28 8.25 17.36
N CYS A 116 -18.24 8.72 18.16
CA CYS A 116 -18.43 8.27 19.54
C CYS A 116 -18.71 6.77 19.61
N LEU A 117 -19.57 6.25 18.73
CA LEU A 117 -19.86 4.81 18.66
C LEU A 117 -18.62 4.01 18.25
N ALA A 118 -17.83 4.50 17.29
CA ALA A 118 -16.54 3.91 16.94
C ALA A 118 -15.62 3.81 18.17
N GLY A 119 -15.58 4.84 19.03
CA GLY A 119 -14.82 4.85 20.28
C GLY A 119 -15.25 3.76 21.27
N VAL A 120 -16.56 3.50 21.41
CA VAL A 120 -17.09 2.42 22.27
C VAL A 120 -16.58 1.06 21.81
N PHE A 121 -16.73 0.78 20.52
CA PHE A 121 -16.29 -0.48 19.92
C PHE A 121 -14.77 -0.67 20.01
N THR A 122 -14.01 0.39 19.72
CA THR A 122 -12.55 0.39 19.80
C THR A 122 -12.07 0.08 21.23
N THR A 123 -12.74 0.62 22.24
CA THR A 123 -12.37 0.45 23.66
C THR A 123 -12.37 -1.02 24.11
N VAL A 124 -13.22 -1.88 23.52
CA VAL A 124 -13.30 -3.31 23.88
C VAL A 124 -11.97 -4.03 23.65
N ILE A 125 -11.24 -3.66 22.60
CA ILE A 125 -9.93 -4.22 22.24
C ILE A 125 -8.80 -3.45 22.94
N VAL A 126 -8.93 -2.13 23.03
CA VAL A 126 -7.87 -1.23 23.52
C VAL A 126 -7.68 -1.33 25.04
N ALA A 127 -8.77 -1.44 25.80
CA ALA A 127 -8.73 -1.46 27.27
C ALA A 127 -7.78 -2.52 27.87
N PRO A 128 -7.82 -3.81 27.48
CA PRO A 128 -6.90 -4.82 28.01
C PRO A 128 -5.43 -4.54 27.60
N GLY A 129 -5.20 -4.17 26.34
CA GLY A 129 -3.85 -3.90 25.82
C GLY A 129 -3.18 -2.71 26.51
N GLU A 130 -3.92 -1.63 26.71
CA GLU A 130 -3.40 -0.45 27.42
C GLU A 130 -3.11 -0.74 28.89
N ARG A 131 -3.96 -1.51 29.58
CA ARG A 131 -3.69 -1.90 30.97
C ARG A 131 -2.38 -2.67 31.08
N ILE A 132 -2.17 -3.66 30.20
CA ILE A 132 -0.93 -4.46 30.17
C ILE A 132 0.27 -3.55 29.88
N LYS A 133 0.17 -2.64 28.91
CA LYS A 133 1.21 -1.66 28.57
C LYS A 133 1.57 -0.79 29.78
N CYS A 134 0.59 -0.20 30.46
CA CYS A 134 0.81 0.65 31.64
C CYS A 134 1.54 -0.10 32.75
N LEU A 135 1.12 -1.33 33.09
CA LEU A 135 1.73 -2.13 34.15
C LEU A 135 3.20 -2.49 33.84
N LEU A 136 3.48 -2.89 32.59
CA LEU A 136 4.85 -3.19 32.16
C LEU A 136 5.76 -1.97 32.18
N GLN A 137 5.23 -0.79 31.81
CA GLN A 137 6.00 0.45 31.81
C GLN A 137 6.33 0.94 33.23
N VAL A 138 5.41 0.75 34.19
CA VAL A 138 5.66 1.06 35.61
C VAL A 138 6.71 0.12 36.20
N GLN A 139 6.62 -1.18 35.93
CA GLN A 139 7.58 -2.17 36.42
C GLN A 139 9.03 -1.81 36.03
N ALA A 140 9.24 -1.29 34.82
CA ALA A 140 10.56 -0.92 34.32
C ALA A 140 11.23 0.17 35.18
N SER A 141 10.43 0.98 35.89
CA SER A 141 10.94 2.04 36.77
C SER A 141 11.19 1.56 38.21
N GLY A 142 10.66 0.40 38.60
CA GLY A 142 10.65 -0.08 39.99
C GLY A 142 11.72 -1.11 40.37
N GLY A 143 12.61 -1.49 39.45
CA GLY A 143 13.77 -2.38 39.72
C GLY A 143 13.46 -3.86 39.98
N LYS A 144 12.24 -4.24 40.40
CA LYS A 144 11.79 -5.63 40.55
C LYS A 144 10.93 -6.07 39.36
N LEU A 145 11.36 -7.13 38.67
CA LEU A 145 10.61 -7.77 37.59
C LEU A 145 9.43 -8.57 38.16
N LYS A 146 8.22 -7.99 38.12
CA LYS A 146 6.96 -8.67 38.50
C LYS A 146 6.38 -9.50 37.34
N TYR A 147 6.64 -9.08 36.10
CA TYR A 147 6.13 -9.66 34.86
C TYR A 147 7.26 -9.85 33.86
N SER A 148 7.37 -11.04 33.27
CA SER A 148 8.40 -11.34 32.24
C SER A 148 8.06 -10.74 30.87
N GLY A 149 6.78 -10.45 30.61
CA GLY A 149 6.32 -9.84 29.36
C GLY A 149 4.81 -9.62 29.30
N PRO A 150 4.26 -9.19 28.13
CA PRO A 150 2.84 -8.90 27.95
C PRO A 150 1.92 -10.09 28.19
N LEU A 151 2.30 -11.27 27.70
CA LEU A 151 1.51 -12.50 27.87
C LEU A 151 1.49 -12.97 29.34
N ASP A 152 2.64 -12.95 30.00
CA ASP A 152 2.76 -13.29 31.43
C ASP A 152 1.95 -12.31 32.30
N CYS A 153 1.99 -11.01 31.97
CA CYS A 153 1.14 -10.01 32.61
C CYS A 153 -0.35 -10.31 32.44
N ALA A 154 -0.81 -10.61 31.22
CA ALA A 154 -2.20 -10.95 30.94
C ALA A 154 -2.66 -12.20 31.71
N VAL A 155 -1.86 -13.27 31.68
CA VAL A 155 -2.16 -14.54 32.36
C VAL A 155 -2.22 -14.36 33.87
N ARG A 156 -1.28 -13.63 34.47
CA ARG A 156 -1.28 -13.38 35.93
C ARG A 156 -2.46 -12.53 36.36
N LEU A 157 -2.78 -11.46 35.63
CA LEU A 157 -3.96 -10.64 35.90
C LEU A 157 -5.26 -11.45 35.88
N TYR A 158 -5.38 -12.35 34.91
CA TYR A 158 -6.52 -13.24 34.80
C TYR A 158 -6.57 -14.25 35.96
N LYS A 159 -5.43 -14.80 36.37
CA LYS A 159 -5.35 -15.74 37.52
C LYS A 159 -5.64 -15.06 38.86
N GLU A 160 -5.31 -13.78 39.03
CA GLU A 160 -5.53 -13.04 40.29
C GLU A 160 -7.01 -12.73 40.56
N GLN A 161 -7.73 -12.16 39.57
CA GLN A 161 -9.09 -11.62 39.75
C GLN A 161 -9.99 -11.81 38.50
N GLY A 162 -9.61 -12.70 37.58
CA GLY A 162 -10.35 -13.00 36.36
C GLY A 162 -10.40 -11.83 35.36
N ILE A 163 -11.43 -11.84 34.52
CA ILE A 163 -11.62 -10.86 33.43
C ILE A 163 -11.82 -9.42 33.94
N ARG A 164 -12.38 -9.26 35.15
CA ARG A 164 -12.57 -7.95 35.79
C ARG A 164 -11.24 -7.26 36.05
N SER A 165 -10.20 -8.01 36.39
CA SER A 165 -8.85 -7.46 36.53
C SER A 165 -8.36 -6.92 35.20
N VAL A 166 -8.47 -7.71 34.13
CA VAL A 166 -7.98 -7.35 32.79
C VAL A 166 -8.67 -6.07 32.27
N TYR A 167 -9.95 -5.86 32.56
CA TYR A 167 -10.74 -4.69 32.14
C TYR A 167 -10.84 -3.58 33.19
N LYS A 168 -10.10 -3.64 34.31
CA LYS A 168 -10.15 -2.57 35.32
C LYS A 168 -9.58 -1.27 34.76
N GLY A 169 -10.40 -0.22 34.82
CA GLY A 169 -10.15 1.09 34.19
C GLY A 169 -10.88 1.32 32.87
N THR A 170 -11.74 0.40 32.41
CA THR A 170 -12.50 0.57 31.15
C THR A 170 -13.39 1.80 31.14
N VAL A 171 -14.02 2.17 32.26
CA VAL A 171 -14.85 3.40 32.35
C VAL A 171 -14.03 4.64 32.04
N LEU A 172 -12.81 4.73 32.56
CA LEU A 172 -11.88 5.83 32.26
C LEU A 172 -11.44 5.83 30.79
N THR A 173 -11.22 4.64 30.22
CA THR A 173 -10.93 4.50 28.80
C THR A 173 -12.12 4.98 27.95
N LEU A 174 -13.36 4.67 28.33
CA LEU A 174 -14.56 5.14 27.63
C LEU A 174 -14.74 6.66 27.74
N ILE A 175 -14.56 7.25 28.93
CA ILE A 175 -14.62 8.70 29.15
C ILE A 175 -13.60 9.43 28.26
N ARG A 176 -12.44 8.82 28.00
CA ARG A 176 -11.44 9.32 27.05
C ARG A 176 -11.86 9.08 25.61
N ASP A 177 -12.09 7.83 25.22
CA ASP A 177 -12.14 7.37 23.82
C ASP A 177 -13.43 7.77 23.11
N VAL A 178 -14.56 7.84 23.81
CA VAL A 178 -15.85 8.19 23.20
C VAL A 178 -15.87 9.65 22.70
N PRO A 179 -15.69 10.67 23.55
CA PRO A 179 -15.74 12.06 23.08
C PRO A 179 -14.56 12.41 22.16
N SER A 180 -13.40 11.80 22.38
CA SER A 180 -12.19 12.10 21.61
C SER A 180 -12.24 11.55 20.18
N ASN A 181 -12.78 10.33 19.97
CA ASN A 181 -13.04 9.81 18.64
C ASN A 181 -14.17 10.58 17.94
N GLY A 182 -15.24 10.94 18.66
CA GLY A 182 -16.29 11.80 18.11
C GLY A 182 -15.72 13.11 17.56
N LEU A 183 -14.85 13.78 18.33
CA LEU A 183 -14.20 15.00 17.90
C LEU A 183 -13.22 14.79 16.74
N TYR A 184 -12.44 13.70 16.75
CA TYR A 184 -11.55 13.36 15.64
C TYR A 184 -12.30 13.29 14.31
N PHE A 185 -13.36 12.46 14.23
CA PHE A 185 -14.13 12.29 13.01
C PHE A 185 -14.86 13.57 12.60
N LEU A 186 -15.40 14.33 13.56
CA LEU A 186 -16.05 15.61 13.31
C LEU A 186 -15.07 16.62 12.68
N THR A 187 -13.93 16.85 13.33
CA THR A 187 -12.93 17.81 12.86
C THR A 187 -12.37 17.38 11.52
N TYR A 188 -12.07 16.10 11.34
CA TYR A 188 -11.54 15.57 10.08
C TYR A 188 -12.53 15.79 8.92
N GLU A 189 -13.80 15.46 9.12
CA GLU A 189 -14.83 15.65 8.10
C GLU A 189 -15.10 17.13 7.81
N TYR A 190 -15.12 17.98 8.85
CA TYR A 190 -15.28 19.42 8.71
C TYR A 190 -14.13 20.04 7.91
N LEU A 191 -12.89 19.73 8.26
CA LEU A 191 -11.70 20.27 7.58
C LEU A 191 -11.60 19.80 6.13
N LYS A 192 -11.92 18.53 5.85
CA LYS A 192 -11.99 18.05 4.46
C LYS A 192 -12.98 18.87 3.64
N ARG A 193 -14.19 19.12 4.16
CA ARG A 193 -15.21 19.94 3.47
C ARG A 193 -14.75 21.39 3.29
N ALA A 194 -14.15 21.99 4.31
CA ALA A 194 -13.66 23.37 4.26
C ALA A 194 -12.45 23.55 3.32
N LEU A 195 -11.59 22.53 3.18
CA LEU A 195 -10.40 22.54 2.32
C LEU A 195 -10.70 22.07 0.88
N THR A 196 -11.92 21.60 0.59
CA THR A 196 -12.32 21.20 -0.76
C THR A 196 -12.67 22.46 -1.57
N PRO A 197 -12.02 22.71 -2.72
CA PRO A 197 -12.36 23.84 -3.59
C PRO A 197 -13.80 23.75 -4.11
N GLU A 198 -14.45 24.90 -4.33
CA GLU A 198 -15.80 24.96 -4.89
C GLU A 198 -15.89 24.21 -6.23
N GLY A 199 -16.84 23.28 -6.33
CA GLY A 199 -17.06 22.46 -7.53
C GLY A 199 -16.31 21.12 -7.58
N GLN A 200 -15.46 20.80 -6.59
CA GLN A 200 -14.78 19.50 -6.48
C GLN A 200 -15.40 18.61 -5.40
N SER A 201 -15.31 17.28 -5.57
CA SER A 201 -15.73 16.32 -4.55
C SER A 201 -14.64 16.13 -3.50
N VAL A 202 -15.04 15.79 -2.26
CA VAL A 202 -14.13 15.49 -1.14
C VAL A 202 -13.14 14.35 -1.46
N SER A 203 -13.48 13.48 -2.42
CA SER A 203 -12.60 12.43 -2.93
C SER A 203 -11.42 12.93 -3.77
N GLN A 204 -11.46 14.17 -4.28
CA GLN A 204 -10.40 14.76 -5.11
C GLN A 204 -9.42 15.63 -4.30
N LEU A 205 -9.52 15.61 -2.97
CA LEU A 205 -8.70 16.43 -2.09
C LEU A 205 -7.20 16.07 -2.22
N SER A 206 -6.35 17.08 -2.30
CA SER A 206 -4.90 16.85 -2.39
C SER A 206 -4.35 16.19 -1.12
N THR A 207 -3.36 15.31 -1.28
CA THR A 207 -2.70 14.59 -0.17
C THR A 207 -2.25 15.53 0.98
N PRO A 208 -1.61 16.69 0.74
CA PRO A 208 -1.24 17.61 1.81
C PRO A 208 -2.44 18.12 2.63
N ASN A 209 -3.59 18.35 2.00
CA ASN A 209 -4.79 18.83 2.67
C ASN A 209 -5.44 17.72 3.52
N ILE A 210 -5.41 16.48 3.05
CA ILE A 210 -5.84 15.31 3.84
C ILE A 210 -4.96 15.15 5.08
N LEU A 211 -3.62 15.27 4.91
CA LEU A 211 -2.68 15.17 6.02
C LEU A 211 -2.84 16.30 7.03
N LEU A 212 -3.06 17.53 6.55
CA LEU A 212 -3.35 18.68 7.41
C LEU A 212 -4.64 18.45 8.20
N ALA A 213 -5.70 17.98 7.54
CA ALA A 213 -6.97 17.67 8.18
C ALA A 213 -6.81 16.59 9.27
N GLY A 214 -6.09 15.51 8.98
CA GLY A 214 -5.80 14.43 9.93
C GLY A 214 -4.93 14.90 11.10
N GLY A 215 -3.89 15.69 10.84
CA GLY A 215 -3.00 16.25 11.85
C GLY A 215 -3.72 17.19 12.83
N VAL A 216 -4.55 18.11 12.32
CA VAL A 216 -5.34 19.05 13.14
C VAL A 216 -6.44 18.31 13.91
N ALA A 217 -7.14 17.36 13.27
CA ALA A 217 -8.11 16.50 13.95
C ALA A 217 -7.46 15.72 15.10
N GLY A 218 -6.25 15.22 14.88
CA GLY A 218 -5.42 14.57 15.89
C GLY A 218 -5.10 15.45 17.09
N ILE A 219 -4.72 16.70 16.85
CA ILE A 219 -4.41 17.68 17.91
C ILE A 219 -5.64 17.98 18.75
N LEU A 220 -6.79 18.25 18.12
CA LEU A 220 -8.03 18.55 18.85
C LEU A 220 -8.54 17.34 19.63
N ASN A 221 -8.45 16.14 19.05
CA ASN A 221 -8.74 14.87 19.73
C ASN A 221 -7.95 14.77 21.05
N TRP A 222 -6.62 14.92 20.98
CA TRP A 222 -5.77 14.79 22.17
C TRP A 222 -5.98 15.89 23.21
N THR A 223 -6.44 17.07 22.81
CA THR A 223 -6.75 18.17 23.73
C THR A 223 -7.86 17.79 24.72
N ILE A 224 -8.90 17.09 24.26
CA ILE A 224 -9.98 16.57 25.12
C ILE A 224 -9.59 15.25 25.79
N ALA A 225 -8.78 14.42 25.12
CA ALA A 225 -8.40 13.12 25.65
C ALA A 225 -7.41 13.21 26.83
N LEU A 226 -6.59 14.27 26.92
CA LEU A 226 -5.50 14.36 27.89
C LEU A 226 -5.95 14.31 29.37
N PRO A 227 -6.94 15.11 29.83
CA PRO A 227 -7.38 15.05 31.23
C PRO A 227 -7.85 13.65 31.69
N PRO A 228 -8.78 12.96 30.99
CA PRO A 228 -9.18 11.61 31.40
C PRO A 228 -8.05 10.58 31.23
N ASP A 229 -7.12 10.77 30.27
CA ASP A 229 -5.95 9.90 30.10
C ASP A 229 -4.95 10.01 31.27
N VAL A 230 -4.76 11.20 31.84
CA VAL A 230 -3.96 11.39 33.06
C VAL A 230 -4.63 10.73 34.25
N LEU A 231 -5.94 10.94 34.45
CA LEU A 231 -6.68 10.29 35.54
C LEU A 231 -6.60 8.76 35.43
N LYS A 232 -6.76 8.25 34.21
CA LYS A 232 -6.66 6.83 33.92
C LYS A 232 -5.30 6.26 34.25
N SER A 233 -4.25 6.89 33.74
CA SER A 233 -2.88 6.40 33.92
C SER A 233 -2.53 6.36 35.40
N ASN A 234 -2.96 7.35 36.19
CA ASN A 234 -2.78 7.36 37.64
C ASN A 234 -3.58 6.25 38.33
N PHE A 235 -4.84 6.05 37.96
CA PHE A 235 -5.69 5.01 38.54
C PHE A 235 -5.20 3.58 38.23
N GLN A 236 -4.71 3.34 37.01
CA GLN A 236 -4.24 2.02 36.57
C GLN A 236 -2.87 1.64 37.13
N THR A 237 -2.06 2.62 37.53
CA THR A 237 -0.68 2.41 38.00
C THR A 237 -0.53 2.50 39.51
N ALA A 238 -1.54 3.03 40.21
CA ALA A 238 -1.55 3.10 41.66
C ALA A 238 -1.57 1.70 42.32
N ALA A 239 -0.94 1.59 43.49
CA ALA A 239 -1.05 0.41 44.34
C ALA A 239 -2.53 0.14 44.69
N GLU A 240 -2.87 -1.13 44.87
CA GLU A 240 -4.25 -1.52 45.24
C GLU A 240 -4.66 -0.84 46.54
N GLY A 241 -5.84 -0.20 46.54
CA GLY A 241 -6.39 0.52 47.69
C GLY A 241 -5.98 1.99 47.81
N LYS A 242 -5.05 2.51 46.99
CA LYS A 242 -4.63 3.94 47.06
C LYS A 242 -5.76 4.92 46.73
N TYR A 243 -6.65 4.55 45.82
CA TYR A 243 -7.77 5.40 45.40
C TYR A 243 -9.08 4.63 45.48
N SER A 244 -10.10 5.26 46.07
CA SER A 244 -11.45 4.70 46.17
C SER A 244 -12.25 4.81 44.86
N GLY A 245 -11.91 5.77 44.00
CA GLY A 245 -12.56 5.98 42.71
C GLY A 245 -12.00 7.13 41.89
N LEU A 246 -12.69 7.48 40.80
CA LEU A 246 -12.23 8.48 39.83
C LEU A 246 -12.16 9.90 40.41
N LEU A 247 -13.20 10.27 41.17
CA LEU A 247 -13.28 11.58 41.82
C LEU A 247 -12.20 11.74 42.88
N ASP A 248 -11.80 10.65 43.51
CA ASP A 248 -10.74 10.62 44.51
C ASP A 248 -9.35 10.87 43.86
N VAL A 249 -9.10 10.24 42.71
CA VAL A 249 -7.91 10.53 41.89
C VAL A 249 -7.89 11.99 41.46
N LEU A 250 -9.00 12.50 40.92
CA LEU A 250 -9.10 13.89 40.46
C LEU A 250 -8.87 14.89 41.60
N ARG A 251 -9.53 14.70 42.74
CA ARG A 251 -9.37 15.57 43.92
C ARG A 251 -7.95 15.56 44.45
N THR A 252 -7.35 14.37 44.57
CA THR A 252 -5.96 14.24 45.04
C THR A 252 -5.01 14.95 44.09
N LEU A 253 -5.18 14.75 42.78
CA LEU A 253 -4.30 15.30 41.76
C LEU A 253 -4.42 16.83 41.66
N LEU A 254 -5.63 17.39 41.77
CA LEU A 254 -5.85 18.83 41.84
C LEU A 254 -5.31 19.45 43.13
N ARG A 255 -5.37 18.74 44.26
CA ARG A 255 -4.85 19.21 45.55
C ARG A 255 -3.32 19.18 45.62
N GLU A 256 -2.69 18.16 45.06
CA GLU A 256 -1.23 17.95 45.14
C GLU A 256 -0.45 18.66 44.02
N GLU A 257 -0.94 18.61 42.78
CA GLU A 257 -0.20 19.11 41.60
C GLU A 257 -0.90 20.27 40.87
N GLY A 258 -2.12 20.62 41.28
CA GLY A 258 -2.92 21.68 40.66
C GLY A 258 -3.54 21.30 39.30
N PRO A 259 -4.30 22.23 38.68
CA PRO A 259 -5.04 21.96 37.43
C PRO A 259 -4.15 21.63 36.22
N ALA A 260 -2.94 22.18 36.17
CA ALA A 260 -1.99 21.95 35.06
C ALA A 260 -1.54 20.48 34.95
N ALA A 261 -1.63 19.72 36.05
CA ALA A 261 -1.24 18.32 36.06
C ALA A 261 -2.14 17.42 35.21
N LEU A 262 -3.38 17.84 34.91
CA LEU A 262 -4.28 17.14 33.98
C LEU A 262 -3.76 17.15 32.53
N TYR A 263 -2.83 18.04 32.20
CA TYR A 263 -2.20 18.13 30.87
C TYR A 263 -0.73 17.69 30.91
N LYS A 264 -0.30 16.98 31.95
CA LYS A 264 1.06 16.45 32.04
C LYS A 264 1.34 15.46 30.90
N GLY A 265 2.37 15.75 30.11
CA GLY A 265 2.69 15.00 28.89
C GLY A 265 2.16 15.64 27.60
N PHE A 266 1.51 16.80 27.66
CA PHE A 266 1.00 17.57 26.51
C PHE A 266 2.03 17.69 25.37
N ASN A 267 3.25 18.15 25.66
CA ASN A 267 4.29 18.33 24.63
C ASN A 267 4.62 17.01 23.90
N ALA A 268 4.76 15.90 24.64
CA ALA A 268 5.04 14.60 24.05
C ALA A 268 3.88 14.13 23.15
N VAL A 269 2.64 14.38 23.58
CA VAL A 269 1.43 14.01 22.83
C VAL A 269 1.26 14.87 21.58
N PHE A 270 1.53 16.17 21.65
CA PHE A 270 1.40 17.08 20.50
C PHE A 270 2.48 16.83 19.45
N LEU A 271 3.72 16.61 19.88
CA LEU A 271 4.81 16.17 18.99
C LEU A 271 4.48 14.85 18.30
N ARG A 272 3.68 13.99 18.93
CA ARG A 272 3.21 12.71 18.37
C ARG A 272 2.00 12.88 17.46
N ALA A 273 1.05 13.71 17.83
CA ALA A 273 -0.28 13.77 17.22
C ALA A 273 -0.21 14.16 15.74
N PHE A 274 0.67 15.08 15.34
CA PHE A 274 0.77 15.49 13.95
C PHE A 274 1.41 14.40 13.06
N PRO A 275 2.61 13.86 13.35
CA PRO A 275 3.23 12.82 12.51
C PRO A 275 2.46 11.50 12.53
N ALA A 276 1.91 11.13 13.69
CA ALA A 276 1.16 9.89 13.84
C ALA A 276 -0.11 9.94 12.98
N ASN A 277 -0.96 10.96 13.12
CA ASN A 277 -2.21 11.00 12.37
C ASN A 277 -1.99 11.28 10.87
N ALA A 278 -0.93 11.99 10.48
CA ALA A 278 -0.54 12.09 9.07
C ALA A 278 -0.20 10.72 8.48
N ASN A 279 0.61 9.90 9.15
CA ASN A 279 0.98 8.56 8.68
C ASN A 279 -0.22 7.59 8.64
N LEU A 280 -1.15 7.70 9.57
CA LEU A 280 -2.39 6.91 9.56
C LEU A 280 -3.21 7.20 8.30
N GLU A 281 -3.33 8.47 7.90
CA GLU A 281 -4.08 8.86 6.71
C GLU A 281 -3.37 8.47 5.42
N ILE A 282 -2.02 8.55 5.36
CA ILE A 282 -1.23 8.05 4.22
C ILE A 282 -1.52 6.56 3.97
N ALA A 283 -1.62 5.79 5.05
CA ALA A 283 -1.73 4.34 4.94
C ALA A 283 -3.18 3.81 4.99
N ALA A 284 -4.15 4.63 5.42
CA ALA A 284 -5.59 4.36 5.36
C ALA A 284 -6.25 4.88 4.07
N MET A 285 -5.53 5.60 3.21
CA MET A 285 -6.02 5.92 1.86
C MET A 285 -6.38 4.62 1.14
N PRO A 286 -7.61 4.48 0.60
CA PRO A 286 -7.81 3.51 -0.47
C PRO A 286 -6.77 3.86 -1.51
N LEU A 287 -5.95 2.88 -1.90
CA LEU A 287 -4.98 3.01 -2.98
C LEU A 287 -5.75 3.31 -4.28
N GLU A 288 -6.24 4.54 -4.45
CA GLU A 288 -6.47 5.09 -5.77
C GLU A 288 -5.07 5.20 -6.37
N VAL A 289 -4.78 4.26 -7.27
CA VAL A 289 -3.59 4.24 -8.09
C VAL A 289 -3.60 5.56 -8.87
N ARG A 290 -2.97 6.60 -8.32
CA ARG A 290 -2.79 7.87 -9.01
C ARG A 290 -1.96 7.56 -10.24
N TRP A 291 -2.47 7.93 -11.41
CA TRP A 291 -1.82 7.65 -12.69
C TRP A 291 -0.34 8.10 -12.62
N PRO A 292 0.62 7.15 -12.68
CA PRO A 292 1.99 7.41 -12.26
C PRO A 292 2.79 8.21 -13.30
N PHE A 293 2.26 8.40 -14.51
CA PHE A 293 2.96 9.07 -15.59
C PHE A 293 2.49 10.53 -15.75
N PRO A 294 3.37 11.53 -15.48
CA PRO A 294 3.05 12.93 -15.78
C PRO A 294 2.93 13.14 -17.29
N GLN A 295 1.92 13.89 -17.74
CA GLN A 295 1.74 14.22 -19.18
C GLN A 295 2.97 14.92 -19.78
N CYS A 296 3.65 15.75 -18.96
CA CYS A 296 4.92 16.39 -19.30
C CYS A 296 5.96 16.09 -18.21
N PRO A 297 6.84 15.09 -18.39
CA PRO A 297 7.77 14.68 -17.34
C PRO A 297 8.85 15.75 -17.07
N PRO A 298 9.03 16.18 -15.81
CA PRO A 298 10.14 17.05 -15.42
C PRO A 298 11.49 16.45 -15.80
N LEU A 299 12.54 17.28 -15.90
CA LEU A 299 13.90 16.80 -16.20
C LEU A 299 14.36 15.72 -15.20
N ALA A 300 14.10 15.92 -13.91
CA ALA A 300 14.44 14.95 -12.86
C ALA A 300 13.76 13.59 -13.08
N TRP A 301 12.52 13.58 -13.56
CA TRP A 301 11.81 12.35 -13.93
C TRP A 301 12.48 11.66 -15.11
N ARG A 302 12.78 12.40 -16.19
CA ARG A 302 13.45 11.83 -17.38
C ARG A 302 14.80 11.21 -17.06
N VAL A 303 15.61 11.89 -16.24
CA VAL A 303 16.93 11.38 -15.81
C VAL A 303 16.77 10.15 -14.93
N SER A 304 15.88 10.20 -13.93
CA SER A 304 15.65 9.07 -13.02
C SER A 304 15.11 7.85 -13.77
N SER A 305 14.12 8.02 -14.65
CA SER A 305 13.58 6.93 -15.46
C SER A 305 14.65 6.31 -16.36
N SER A 306 15.50 7.12 -16.99
CA SER A 306 16.59 6.62 -17.85
C SER A 306 17.62 5.81 -17.05
N LEU A 307 17.97 6.26 -15.83
CA LEU A 307 18.88 5.54 -14.93
C LEU A 307 18.30 4.18 -14.53
N VAL A 308 17.04 4.14 -14.08
CA VAL A 308 16.41 2.89 -13.63
C VAL A 308 16.21 1.92 -14.79
N MET A 309 15.83 2.41 -15.98
CA MET A 309 15.79 1.57 -17.19
C MET A 309 17.16 0.97 -17.48
N GLY A 310 18.22 1.79 -17.44
CA GLY A 310 19.61 1.34 -17.57
C GLY A 310 19.97 0.23 -16.57
N MET A 311 19.58 0.38 -15.31
CA MET A 311 19.83 -0.61 -14.25
C MET A 311 19.06 -1.92 -14.47
N VAL A 312 17.77 -1.86 -14.76
CA VAL A 312 16.94 -3.06 -14.99
C VAL A 312 17.39 -3.80 -16.24
N GLY A 313 17.71 -3.08 -17.32
CA GLY A 313 18.29 -3.67 -18.53
C GLY A 313 19.64 -4.34 -18.26
N SER A 314 20.51 -3.71 -17.45
CA SER A 314 21.81 -4.29 -17.09
C SER A 314 21.67 -5.53 -16.19
N TYR A 315 20.73 -5.51 -15.23
CA TYR A 315 20.41 -6.64 -14.38
C TYR A 315 19.86 -7.82 -15.19
N SER A 316 18.92 -7.52 -16.09
CA SER A 316 18.33 -8.49 -17.01
C SER A 316 19.38 -9.13 -17.92
N TYR A 317 20.25 -8.31 -18.52
CA TYR A 317 21.35 -8.78 -19.35
C TYR A 317 22.31 -9.68 -18.55
N PHE A 318 22.66 -9.28 -17.33
CA PHE A 318 23.52 -10.08 -16.47
C PHE A 318 22.90 -11.44 -16.15
N TRP A 319 21.61 -11.46 -15.80
CA TRP A 319 20.92 -12.68 -15.41
C TRP A 319 20.66 -13.64 -16.58
N THR A 320 20.32 -13.11 -17.74
CA THR A 320 20.06 -13.90 -18.95
C THR A 320 21.32 -14.42 -19.62
N LYS A 321 22.44 -13.70 -19.51
CA LYS A 321 23.71 -14.07 -20.15
C LYS A 321 24.67 -14.85 -19.26
N TYR A 322 24.78 -14.49 -17.97
CA TYR A 322 25.79 -15.09 -17.07
C TYR A 322 25.17 -16.07 -16.08
N MET A 323 23.94 -15.85 -15.62
CA MET A 323 23.29 -16.74 -14.66
C MET A 323 22.46 -17.83 -15.33
N ASN A 324 22.07 -17.65 -16.59
CA ASN A 324 21.26 -18.57 -17.40
C ASN A 324 21.77 -18.58 -18.84
N TYR A 325 21.25 -19.49 -19.66
CA TYR A 325 21.63 -19.67 -21.05
C TYR A 325 20.50 -19.19 -21.97
N LEU A 326 20.54 -17.92 -22.35
CA LEU A 326 19.59 -17.33 -23.30
C LEU A 326 20.02 -17.57 -24.76
N THR A 327 19.14 -18.17 -25.55
CA THR A 327 19.26 -18.31 -27.01
C THR A 327 18.13 -17.54 -27.68
N VAL A 328 18.47 -16.63 -28.58
CA VAL A 328 17.49 -15.80 -29.31
C VAL A 328 17.55 -16.14 -30.79
N HIS A 329 16.41 -16.49 -31.37
CA HIS A 329 16.26 -16.75 -32.79
C HIS A 329 15.60 -15.55 -33.48
N ASN A 330 16.12 -15.18 -34.66
CA ASN A 330 15.66 -14.05 -35.49
C ASN A 330 15.73 -12.66 -34.80
N GLN A 331 16.71 -12.46 -33.93
CA GLN A 331 16.85 -11.22 -33.16
C GLN A 331 17.00 -9.97 -34.06
N GLU A 332 17.61 -10.13 -35.22
CA GLU A 332 17.83 -9.09 -36.22
C GLU A 332 16.53 -8.42 -36.69
N VAL A 333 15.42 -9.17 -36.73
CA VAL A 333 14.10 -8.65 -37.12
C VAL A 333 13.60 -7.60 -36.13
N LEU A 334 13.73 -7.90 -34.83
CA LEU A 334 13.38 -6.98 -33.77
C LEU A 334 14.28 -5.73 -33.81
N LEU A 335 15.59 -5.91 -33.98
CA LEU A 335 16.53 -4.79 -34.01
C LEU A 335 16.30 -3.87 -35.22
N ASP A 336 16.02 -4.43 -36.40
CA ASP A 336 15.75 -3.66 -37.61
C ASP A 336 14.46 -2.82 -37.48
N LEU A 337 13.40 -3.40 -36.90
CA LEU A 337 12.15 -2.67 -36.61
C LEU A 337 12.31 -1.62 -35.51
N VAL A 338 13.21 -1.84 -34.54
CA VAL A 338 13.44 -0.86 -33.48
C VAL A 338 14.27 0.32 -33.99
N ASP A 339 15.32 0.06 -34.77
CA ASP A 339 16.31 1.07 -35.16
C ASP A 339 16.00 1.75 -36.50
N ARG A 340 15.34 1.05 -37.45
CA ARG A 340 15.15 1.52 -38.83
C ARG A 340 13.71 1.81 -39.25
N ARG A 341 12.70 1.54 -38.39
CA ARG A 341 11.31 1.80 -38.77
C ARG A 341 11.04 3.30 -39.03
N PRO A 342 10.18 3.63 -40.01
CA PRO A 342 9.67 4.99 -40.19
C PRO A 342 8.99 5.53 -38.92
N SER A 343 9.05 6.85 -38.71
CA SER A 343 8.52 7.46 -37.48
C SER A 343 7.00 7.55 -37.44
N ASP A 344 6.32 7.31 -38.57
CA ASP A 344 4.87 7.22 -38.73
C ASP A 344 4.35 5.77 -38.62
N THR A 345 5.24 4.81 -38.38
CA THR A 345 4.89 3.39 -38.27
C THR A 345 5.06 2.93 -36.81
N PRO A 346 3.97 2.84 -36.02
CA PRO A 346 4.06 2.33 -34.67
C PRO A 346 4.38 0.84 -34.64
N LEU A 347 4.99 0.38 -33.54
CA LEU A 347 5.39 -1.01 -33.35
C LEU A 347 4.69 -1.59 -32.11
N ILE A 348 4.02 -2.72 -32.27
CA ILE A 348 3.45 -3.50 -31.16
C ILE A 348 4.17 -4.84 -31.11
N THR A 349 4.94 -5.07 -30.05
CA THR A 349 5.52 -6.39 -29.76
C THR A 349 4.64 -7.16 -28.81
N LEU A 350 4.36 -8.44 -29.12
CA LEU A 350 3.50 -9.31 -28.31
C LEU A 350 4.29 -10.51 -27.80
N SER A 351 4.25 -10.80 -26.51
CA SER A 351 4.95 -11.94 -25.88
C SER A 351 3.99 -12.77 -25.01
N ASN A 352 4.26 -14.07 -24.89
CA ASN A 352 3.58 -14.89 -23.89
C ASN A 352 3.99 -14.46 -22.46
N HIS A 353 3.17 -14.75 -21.46
CA HIS A 353 3.46 -14.39 -20.08
C HIS A 353 3.36 -15.63 -19.18
N GLN A 354 4.47 -16.33 -18.95
CA GLN A 354 4.53 -17.59 -18.19
C GLN A 354 5.16 -17.44 -16.80
N SER A 355 5.92 -16.37 -16.56
CA SER A 355 6.65 -16.13 -15.32
C SER A 355 6.72 -14.65 -14.95
N CYS A 356 6.83 -14.35 -13.66
CA CYS A 356 7.12 -12.99 -13.17
C CYS A 356 8.51 -12.47 -13.62
N MET A 357 9.35 -13.33 -14.19
CA MET A 357 10.67 -12.97 -14.74
C MET A 357 10.60 -12.55 -16.21
N ASP A 358 9.44 -12.67 -16.87
CA ASP A 358 9.30 -12.32 -18.29
C ASP A 358 9.56 -10.84 -18.54
N ASP A 359 8.98 -9.98 -17.70
CA ASP A 359 9.08 -8.53 -17.82
C ASP A 359 10.55 -8.05 -17.81
N PRO A 360 11.38 -8.29 -16.77
CA PRO A 360 12.77 -7.86 -16.80
C PRO A 360 13.58 -8.57 -17.90
N HIS A 361 13.38 -9.87 -18.14
CA HIS A 361 14.32 -10.69 -18.92
C HIS A 361 14.18 -10.56 -20.42
N LEU A 362 12.99 -10.22 -20.93
CA LEU A 362 12.79 -9.90 -22.34
C LEU A 362 13.53 -8.61 -22.75
N TRP A 363 13.78 -7.67 -21.82
CA TRP A 363 14.59 -6.48 -22.13
C TRP A 363 16.10 -6.79 -22.30
N GLY A 364 16.56 -7.92 -21.77
CA GLY A 364 17.94 -8.41 -21.93
C GLY A 364 18.28 -8.80 -23.37
N LEU A 365 17.27 -8.93 -24.24
CA LEU A 365 17.42 -9.15 -25.68
C LEU A 365 18.14 -7.99 -26.38
N ARG A 366 18.22 -6.79 -25.76
CA ARG A 366 18.95 -5.65 -26.33
C ARG A 366 20.38 -5.63 -25.80
N GLN A 367 21.33 -6.10 -26.61
CA GLN A 367 22.77 -6.16 -26.27
C GLN A 367 23.46 -4.79 -26.13
N ARG A 368 22.86 -3.71 -26.65
CA ARG A 368 23.43 -2.36 -26.60
C ARG A 368 22.73 -1.57 -25.51
N LEU A 369 23.54 -1.07 -24.57
CA LEU A 369 23.22 -0.04 -23.57
C LEU A 369 22.01 0.77 -24.01
N ILE A 370 20.97 0.79 -23.17
CA ILE A 370 19.73 1.55 -23.35
C ILE A 370 20.11 2.97 -23.76
N SER A 371 20.11 3.20 -25.08
CA SER A 371 20.53 4.45 -25.67
C SER A 371 19.46 5.47 -25.36
N ALA A 372 19.89 6.66 -24.93
CA ALA A 372 19.08 7.79 -24.50
C ALA A 372 18.23 8.43 -25.63
N SER A 373 17.70 7.62 -26.54
CA SER A 373 16.79 8.05 -27.59
C SER A 373 15.35 8.02 -27.06
N PRO A 374 14.61 9.15 -27.11
CA PRO A 374 13.20 9.20 -26.70
C PRO A 374 12.29 8.25 -27.50
N LYS A 375 12.74 7.72 -28.64
CA LYS A 375 12.05 6.65 -29.41
C LYS A 375 12.14 5.25 -28.77
N SER A 376 12.90 5.11 -27.68
CA SER A 376 13.28 3.84 -27.03
C SER A 376 12.60 3.60 -25.68
N CYS A 377 11.74 4.51 -25.22
CA CYS A 377 11.06 4.41 -23.92
C CYS A 377 9.67 3.77 -24.07
N THR A 378 9.64 2.44 -24.08
CA THR A 378 8.44 1.60 -24.02
C THR A 378 7.88 1.56 -22.59
N PRO A 379 6.62 1.94 -22.36
CA PRO A 379 5.89 1.48 -21.19
C PRO A 379 5.37 0.08 -21.48
N ASP A 380 5.62 -0.82 -20.54
CA ASP A 380 5.04 -2.16 -20.56
C ASP A 380 3.61 -2.12 -19.99
N SER A 381 2.66 -2.71 -20.71
CA SER A 381 1.30 -2.91 -20.21
C SER A 381 1.11 -4.37 -19.82
N SER A 382 1.64 -4.75 -18.65
CA SER A 382 1.37 -6.03 -18.01
C SER A 382 0.01 -5.97 -17.29
N ALA A 383 -0.94 -6.84 -17.64
CA ALA A 383 -2.11 -7.06 -16.81
C ALA A 383 -1.84 -8.19 -15.81
N GLU A 384 -1.91 -7.81 -14.52
CA GLU A 384 -2.00 -8.56 -13.26
C GLU A 384 -0.87 -9.45 -12.71
N GLU A 385 -0.72 -9.24 -11.38
CA GLU A 385 -0.02 -9.96 -10.31
C GLU A 385 1.52 -9.90 -10.29
N SER A 386 2.04 -9.27 -9.23
CA SER A 386 3.40 -9.35 -8.67
C SER A 386 4.52 -8.43 -9.21
N VAL A 387 4.46 -7.14 -8.83
CA VAL A 387 5.65 -6.40 -8.39
C VAL A 387 5.30 -5.57 -7.14
N PHE A 388 6.16 -5.66 -6.13
CA PHE A 388 6.11 -4.91 -4.87
C PHE A 388 5.98 -3.40 -5.11
N LEU A 389 4.79 -2.83 -4.92
CA LEU A 389 4.64 -1.46 -4.42
C LEU A 389 4.71 -1.51 -2.89
N SER A 390 5.90 -1.80 -2.35
CA SER A 390 6.20 -1.28 -1.02
C SER A 390 6.61 0.17 -1.23
N ALA A 391 5.64 1.08 -1.17
CA ALA A 391 5.99 2.46 -0.88
C ALA A 391 6.63 2.48 0.52
N GLU A 392 7.81 3.09 0.62
CA GLU A 392 8.49 3.49 1.86
C GLU A 392 9.42 2.47 2.54
N ALA A 393 10.58 2.26 1.91
CA ALA A 393 11.85 2.17 2.62
C ALA A 393 13.02 2.89 1.92
N SER A 394 12.77 3.81 0.97
CA SER A 394 13.86 4.49 0.25
C SER A 394 13.50 5.93 -0.14
N PRO A 395 14.40 6.91 0.01
CA PRO A 395 14.18 8.34 -0.30
C PRO A 395 14.21 8.65 -1.81
N HIS A 396 13.85 7.69 -2.67
CA HIS A 396 13.89 7.83 -4.14
C HIS A 396 12.48 7.91 -4.74
N PRO A 397 12.27 8.72 -5.81
CA PRO A 397 10.98 8.83 -6.48
C PRO A 397 10.52 7.46 -7.02
N PRO A 398 9.19 7.22 -7.11
CA PRO A 398 8.65 5.92 -7.50
C PRO A 398 9.22 5.48 -8.86
N THR A 399 9.78 4.27 -8.87
CA THR A 399 10.38 3.66 -10.06
C THR A 399 9.30 3.39 -11.12
N PRO A 400 9.55 3.69 -12.41
CA PRO A 400 8.53 3.81 -13.46
C PRO A 400 8.05 2.45 -14.05
N PHE A 401 7.97 1.39 -13.24
CA PHE A 401 8.15 0.06 -13.81
C PHE A 401 6.91 -0.70 -14.26
N TYR A 402 5.67 -0.38 -13.85
CA TYR A 402 4.51 -1.18 -14.29
C TYR A 402 3.21 -0.38 -14.37
N ILE A 403 2.51 -0.43 -15.52
CA ILE A 403 1.08 -0.07 -15.59
C ILE A 403 0.30 -1.31 -15.16
N THR A 404 -0.03 -1.41 -13.88
CA THR A 404 -1.03 -2.37 -13.39
C THR A 404 -2.25 -1.59 -12.92
N CYS A 405 -3.24 -1.44 -13.79
CA CYS A 405 -4.57 -0.99 -13.41
C CYS A 405 -5.52 -2.18 -13.52
N CYS A 406 -6.03 -2.65 -12.39
CA CYS A 406 -7.17 -3.55 -12.38
C CYS A 406 -8.46 -2.73 -12.48
N CYS A 407 -9.49 -3.37 -13.06
CA CYS A 407 -10.92 -3.08 -12.86
C CYS A 407 -11.73 -2.30 -13.93
N ASP A 408 -11.20 -1.92 -15.10
CA ASP A 408 -12.03 -1.25 -16.16
C ASP A 408 -12.08 -1.98 -17.52
N GLY A 409 -11.64 -3.24 -17.57
CA GLY A 409 -11.63 -4.02 -18.81
C GLY A 409 -10.78 -3.37 -19.90
N VAL A 410 -11.30 -3.28 -21.12
CA VAL A 410 -10.56 -2.75 -22.29
C VAL A 410 -10.42 -1.22 -22.24
N TYR A 411 -11.23 -0.51 -21.45
CA TYR A 411 -11.30 0.95 -21.36
C TYR A 411 -10.56 1.55 -20.16
N GLN A 412 -9.45 0.92 -19.77
CA GLN A 412 -8.58 1.43 -18.72
C GLN A 412 -7.73 2.62 -19.20
N ARG A 413 -7.44 3.57 -18.30
CA ARG A 413 -6.52 4.71 -18.56
C ARG A 413 -5.15 4.29 -19.08
N GLY A 414 -4.70 3.08 -18.71
CA GLY A 414 -3.49 2.47 -19.24
C GLY A 414 -3.51 2.25 -20.75
N MET A 415 -4.65 1.81 -21.28
CA MET A 415 -4.81 1.60 -22.72
C MET A 415 -4.89 2.92 -23.49
N ASP A 416 -5.49 3.96 -22.89
CA ASP A 416 -5.55 5.29 -23.51
C ASP A 416 -4.15 5.90 -23.64
N PHE A 417 -3.29 5.70 -22.62
CA PHE A 417 -1.90 6.12 -22.67
C PHE A 417 -1.08 5.36 -23.72
N VAL A 418 -1.26 4.04 -23.79
CA VAL A 418 -0.63 3.21 -24.81
C VAL A 418 -1.09 3.64 -26.21
N LEU A 419 -2.36 3.94 -26.38
CA LEU A 419 -2.93 4.43 -27.63
C LEU A 419 -2.33 5.78 -28.05
N ASP A 420 -2.16 6.74 -27.11
CA ASP A 420 -1.48 8.01 -27.37
C ASP A 420 -0.04 7.81 -27.87
N LYS A 421 0.70 6.87 -27.27
CA LYS A 421 2.06 6.52 -27.71
C LYS A 421 2.09 5.90 -29.10
N LEU A 422 1.17 4.97 -29.39
CA LEU A 422 1.05 4.39 -30.73
C LEU A 422 0.71 5.45 -31.77
N ASN A 423 -0.16 6.41 -31.46
CA ASN A 423 -0.50 7.53 -32.34
C ASN A 423 0.68 8.50 -32.58
N ARG A 424 1.72 8.46 -31.73
CA ARG A 424 2.99 9.18 -31.93
C ARG A 424 4.04 8.37 -32.72
N GLY A 425 3.69 7.15 -33.19
CA GLY A 425 4.61 6.25 -33.88
C GLY A 425 5.62 5.54 -32.95
N GLU A 426 5.35 5.53 -31.64
CA GLU A 426 6.23 4.88 -30.66
C GLU A 426 6.09 3.35 -30.67
N TRP A 427 6.98 2.69 -29.93
CA TRP A 427 6.97 1.25 -29.72
C TRP A 427 6.31 0.94 -28.37
N VAL A 428 5.48 -0.11 -28.34
CA VAL A 428 4.84 -0.66 -27.13
C VAL A 428 5.03 -2.18 -27.07
N HIS A 429 5.31 -2.69 -25.87
CA HIS A 429 5.32 -4.12 -25.55
C HIS A 429 4.08 -4.50 -24.74
N ILE A 430 3.46 -5.63 -25.08
CA ILE A 430 2.20 -6.07 -24.48
C ILE A 430 2.22 -7.59 -24.27
N PHE A 431 1.75 -8.01 -23.10
CA PHE A 431 1.39 -9.39 -22.80
C PHE A 431 -0.12 -9.59 -23.01
N PRO A 432 -0.56 -10.14 -24.16
CA PRO A 432 -1.98 -10.16 -24.55
C PRO A 432 -2.83 -11.14 -23.73
N GLU A 433 -2.23 -12.06 -22.96
CA GLU A 433 -2.93 -12.96 -22.03
C GLU A 433 -3.51 -12.20 -20.82
N GLY A 434 -2.86 -11.08 -20.47
CA GLY A 434 -3.24 -10.16 -19.41
C GLY A 434 -3.38 -10.79 -18.02
N LYS A 435 -2.63 -11.86 -17.76
CA LYS A 435 -2.26 -12.43 -16.47
C LYS A 435 -1.08 -13.38 -16.69
N ILE A 436 -0.32 -13.68 -15.63
CA ILE A 436 0.70 -14.73 -15.68
C ILE A 436 0.03 -16.10 -15.86
N ASN A 437 0.41 -16.80 -16.92
CA ASN A 437 -0.06 -18.12 -17.30
C ASN A 437 0.71 -19.20 -16.54
N MET A 438 0.25 -19.49 -15.33
CA MET A 438 0.84 -20.53 -14.46
C MET A 438 0.69 -21.95 -15.00
N THR A 439 -0.24 -22.18 -15.93
CA THR A 439 -0.60 -23.52 -16.42
C THR A 439 0.12 -23.92 -17.70
N GLU A 440 0.84 -22.98 -18.36
CA GLU A 440 1.57 -23.16 -19.64
C GLU A 440 0.71 -23.62 -20.84
N GLU A 441 -0.58 -23.92 -20.62
CA GLU A 441 -1.59 -24.12 -21.63
C GLU A 441 -1.86 -22.85 -22.45
N PHE A 442 -2.33 -22.99 -23.68
CA PHE A 442 -2.59 -21.83 -24.52
C PHE A 442 -3.84 -21.06 -24.03
N ILE A 443 -3.65 -19.86 -23.47
CA ILE A 443 -4.75 -19.02 -23.00
C ILE A 443 -5.27 -18.13 -24.15
N ARG A 444 -6.59 -17.88 -24.14
CA ARG A 444 -7.20 -16.94 -25.09
C ARG A 444 -6.72 -15.52 -24.83
N LEU A 445 -6.32 -14.81 -25.88
CA LEU A 445 -5.88 -13.42 -25.78
C LEU A 445 -7.04 -12.49 -25.39
N LYS A 446 -6.76 -11.52 -24.52
CA LYS A 446 -7.70 -10.45 -24.17
C LYS A 446 -7.83 -9.46 -25.33
N TRP A 447 -9.01 -8.85 -25.48
CA TRP A 447 -9.32 -7.93 -26.60
C TRP A 447 -8.59 -6.58 -26.56
N GLY A 448 -7.69 -6.38 -25.59
CA GLY A 448 -6.91 -5.16 -25.44
C GLY A 448 -6.09 -4.82 -26.68
N VAL A 449 -5.38 -5.81 -27.25
CA VAL A 449 -4.60 -5.62 -28.48
C VAL A 449 -5.50 -5.25 -29.67
N GLY A 450 -6.67 -5.90 -29.79
CA GLY A 450 -7.67 -5.57 -30.81
C GLY A 450 -8.12 -4.11 -30.71
N ARG A 451 -8.37 -3.61 -29.50
CA ARG A 451 -8.73 -2.19 -29.28
C ARG A 451 -7.65 -1.24 -29.77
N LEU A 452 -6.41 -1.48 -29.34
CA LEU A 452 -5.28 -0.61 -29.69
C LEU A 452 -5.12 -0.51 -31.20
N ILE A 453 -5.29 -1.61 -31.93
CA ILE A 453 -5.21 -1.60 -33.39
C ILE A 453 -6.41 -0.89 -34.02
N THR A 454 -7.63 -1.14 -33.54
CA THR A 454 -8.84 -0.51 -34.12
C THR A 454 -8.89 1.00 -33.93
N GLU A 455 -8.43 1.48 -32.77
CA GLU A 455 -8.52 2.89 -32.35
C GLU A 455 -7.24 3.68 -32.68
N CYS A 456 -6.15 3.02 -33.08
CA CYS A 456 -4.94 3.72 -33.51
C CYS A 456 -5.23 4.48 -34.82
N SER A 457 -4.81 5.73 -34.86
CA SER A 457 -4.89 6.59 -36.05
C SER A 457 -3.86 6.20 -37.10
N LEU A 458 -2.75 5.57 -36.67
CA LEU A 458 -1.71 5.02 -37.52
C LEU A 458 -1.87 3.51 -37.67
N ASN A 459 -1.13 2.91 -38.60
CA ASN A 459 -1.18 1.47 -38.85
C ASN A 459 0.00 0.77 -38.17
N PRO A 460 -0.20 0.12 -37.01
CA PRO A 460 0.90 -0.53 -36.30
C PRO A 460 1.38 -1.79 -37.03
N VAL A 461 2.69 -2.01 -36.99
CA VAL A 461 3.31 -3.29 -37.30
C VAL A 461 3.30 -4.15 -36.04
N ILE A 462 2.89 -5.40 -36.18
CA ILE A 462 2.79 -6.36 -35.07
C ILE A 462 3.95 -7.34 -35.18
N LEU A 463 4.71 -7.50 -34.11
CA LEU A 463 5.83 -8.44 -34.02
C LEU A 463 5.60 -9.43 -32.86
N PRO A 464 5.23 -10.68 -33.14
CA PRO A 464 5.04 -11.68 -32.11
C PRO A 464 6.39 -12.25 -31.64
N LEU A 465 6.49 -12.50 -30.34
CA LEU A 465 7.62 -13.05 -29.61
C LEU A 465 7.09 -14.25 -28.80
N TRP A 466 7.85 -15.32 -28.73
CA TRP A 466 7.52 -16.44 -27.84
C TRP A 466 8.77 -16.90 -27.11
N HIS A 467 8.69 -16.98 -25.79
CA HIS A 467 9.76 -17.50 -24.96
C HIS A 467 9.39 -18.82 -24.30
N VAL A 468 10.39 -19.67 -24.07
CA VAL A 468 10.28 -20.96 -23.37
C VAL A 468 11.42 -21.08 -22.35
N GLY A 469 11.12 -21.57 -21.15
CA GLY A 469 12.10 -21.84 -20.09
C GLY A 469 12.23 -20.74 -19.02
N LEU A 470 11.47 -19.64 -19.10
CA LEU A 470 11.45 -18.64 -18.01
C LEU A 470 10.74 -19.17 -16.75
N SER A 471 9.74 -20.04 -16.90
CA SER A 471 9.14 -20.80 -15.79
C SER A 471 10.17 -21.68 -15.05
N ASP A 472 11.23 -22.14 -15.72
CA ASP A 472 12.28 -22.92 -15.07
C ASP A 472 13.21 -22.05 -14.23
N VAL A 473 13.41 -20.80 -14.66
CA VAL A 473 14.20 -19.78 -13.95
C VAL A 473 13.48 -19.35 -12.69
N LEU A 474 12.18 -19.08 -12.76
CA LEU A 474 11.36 -18.82 -11.58
C LEU A 474 10.12 -19.72 -11.61
N PRO A 475 10.15 -20.86 -10.87
CA PRO A 475 9.05 -21.80 -10.82
C PRO A 475 7.80 -21.20 -10.20
N ASN A 476 6.66 -21.51 -10.77
CA ASN A 476 5.34 -21.10 -10.30
C ASN A 476 4.84 -21.91 -9.07
N VAL A 477 5.77 -22.47 -8.28
CA VAL A 477 5.50 -23.28 -7.09
C VAL A 477 6.27 -22.74 -5.88
N LYS A 478 5.64 -22.76 -4.69
CA LYS A 478 6.29 -22.35 -3.44
C LYS A 478 7.34 -23.39 -3.01
N PRO A 479 8.52 -22.97 -2.52
CA PRO A 479 8.99 -21.59 -2.38
C PRO A 479 9.45 -21.00 -3.73
N TYR A 480 9.04 -19.76 -4.02
CA TYR A 480 9.39 -19.03 -5.23
C TYR A 480 10.86 -18.58 -5.18
N VAL A 481 11.77 -19.45 -5.60
CA VAL A 481 13.21 -19.21 -5.57
C VAL A 481 13.76 -19.22 -6.99
N PRO A 482 14.41 -18.13 -7.45
CA PRO A 482 15.06 -18.11 -8.75
C PRO A 482 16.15 -19.18 -8.84
N ARG A 483 16.12 -19.95 -9.93
CA ARG A 483 17.11 -20.97 -10.29
C ARG A 483 18.07 -20.40 -11.33
N ILE A 484 19.29 -20.92 -11.32
CA ILE A 484 20.37 -20.54 -12.23
C ILE A 484 20.75 -21.74 -13.10
N GLY A 485 21.47 -21.48 -14.20
CA GLY A 485 21.88 -22.49 -15.18
C GLY A 485 20.72 -23.05 -16.00
N LYS A 486 19.58 -22.36 -16.05
CA LYS A 486 18.43 -22.73 -16.87
C LYS A 486 18.58 -22.20 -18.28
N ARG A 487 17.92 -22.88 -19.22
CA ARG A 487 17.91 -22.48 -20.63
C ARG A 487 16.67 -21.67 -20.91
N ILE A 488 16.86 -20.60 -21.66
CA ILE A 488 15.79 -19.72 -22.10
C ILE A 488 15.90 -19.64 -23.62
N THR A 489 14.84 -19.99 -24.33
CA THR A 489 14.78 -19.84 -25.79
C THR A 489 13.75 -18.78 -26.10
N VAL A 490 14.14 -17.75 -26.86
CA VAL A 490 13.24 -16.71 -27.36
C VAL A 490 13.22 -16.78 -28.87
N LEU A 491 12.03 -16.93 -29.45
CA LEU A 491 11.82 -16.89 -30.89
C LEU A 491 11.14 -15.57 -31.27
N VAL A 492 11.81 -14.79 -32.11
CA VAL A 492 11.22 -13.61 -32.75
C VAL A 492 10.51 -14.07 -34.03
N GLY A 493 9.20 -13.83 -34.10
CA GLY A 493 8.37 -14.18 -35.25
C GLY A 493 8.55 -13.22 -36.43
N ARG A 494 7.77 -13.47 -37.50
CA ARG A 494 7.73 -12.56 -38.65
C ARG A 494 6.80 -11.38 -38.35
N PRO A 495 7.19 -10.14 -38.68
CA PRO A 495 6.31 -8.99 -38.53
C PRO A 495 5.18 -9.06 -39.55
N PHE A 496 3.98 -8.64 -39.14
CA PHE A 496 2.83 -8.55 -40.02
C PHE A 496 2.04 -7.26 -39.76
N SER A 497 1.25 -6.85 -40.75
CA SER A 497 0.30 -5.75 -40.61
C SER A 497 -1.11 -6.28 -40.77
N VAL A 498 -2.05 -5.70 -40.02
CA VAL A 498 -3.48 -6.01 -40.13
C VAL A 498 -4.25 -4.88 -40.82
N LYS A 499 -3.55 -3.96 -41.51
CA LYS A 499 -4.15 -2.80 -42.18
C LYS A 499 -5.30 -3.20 -43.11
N GLU A 500 -5.06 -4.13 -44.02
CA GLU A 500 -6.08 -4.59 -44.99
C GLU A 500 -7.29 -5.22 -44.30
N LEU A 501 -7.05 -5.97 -43.21
CA LEU A 501 -8.11 -6.56 -42.40
C LEU A 501 -8.91 -5.50 -41.63
N VAL A 502 -8.27 -4.47 -41.11
CA VAL A 502 -8.97 -3.35 -40.46
C VAL A 502 -9.80 -2.57 -41.48
N GLU A 503 -9.26 -2.31 -42.67
CA GLU A 503 -9.94 -1.61 -43.76
C GLU A 503 -11.17 -2.39 -44.27
N SER A 504 -11.05 -3.71 -44.45
CA SER A 504 -12.18 -4.55 -44.86
C SER A 504 -13.29 -4.59 -43.80
N LEU A 505 -12.93 -4.74 -42.52
CA LEU A 505 -13.90 -4.74 -41.42
C LEU A 505 -14.62 -3.38 -41.27
N ARG A 506 -13.92 -2.26 -41.55
CA ARG A 506 -14.52 -0.92 -41.60
C ARG A 506 -15.46 -0.78 -42.80
N ALA A 507 -15.08 -1.29 -43.98
CA ALA A 507 -15.91 -1.27 -45.17
C ALA A 507 -17.20 -2.08 -45.01
N GLU A 508 -17.14 -3.20 -44.28
CA GLU A 508 -18.29 -4.03 -43.91
C GLU A 508 -19.16 -3.42 -42.79
N ASN A 509 -18.79 -2.24 -42.27
CA ASN A 509 -19.49 -1.52 -41.20
C ASN A 509 -19.75 -2.37 -39.94
N LYS A 510 -18.81 -3.27 -39.60
CA LYS A 510 -18.93 -4.13 -38.41
C LYS A 510 -18.86 -3.31 -37.12
N SER A 511 -19.49 -3.84 -36.07
CA SER A 511 -19.44 -3.20 -34.76
C SER A 511 -18.01 -3.19 -34.20
N GLN A 512 -17.68 -2.18 -33.37
CA GLN A 512 -16.38 -2.10 -32.69
C GLN A 512 -16.02 -3.38 -31.93
N LEU A 513 -17.02 -4.04 -31.35
CA LEU A 513 -16.85 -5.31 -30.63
C LEU A 513 -16.39 -6.44 -31.56
N GLU A 514 -17.04 -6.59 -32.72
CA GLU A 514 -16.74 -7.62 -33.72
C GLU A 514 -15.38 -7.38 -34.36
N MET A 515 -15.03 -6.12 -34.63
CA MET A 515 -13.71 -5.77 -35.14
C MET A 515 -12.60 -6.21 -34.18
N ARG A 516 -12.71 -5.83 -32.90
CA ARG A 516 -11.74 -6.18 -31.86
C ARG A 516 -11.59 -7.68 -31.69
N LYS A 517 -12.72 -8.41 -31.68
CA LYS A 517 -12.74 -9.87 -31.59
C LYS A 517 -12.03 -10.51 -32.79
N THR A 518 -12.40 -10.11 -34.02
CA THR A 518 -11.84 -10.67 -35.26
C THR A 518 -10.33 -10.46 -35.34
N LEU A 519 -9.86 -9.25 -35.02
CA LEU A 519 -8.44 -8.93 -35.00
C LEU A 519 -7.67 -9.71 -33.93
N THR A 520 -8.24 -9.82 -32.73
CA THR A 520 -7.63 -10.59 -31.64
C THR A 520 -7.56 -12.08 -31.98
N ASP A 521 -8.62 -12.64 -32.58
CA ASP A 521 -8.67 -14.05 -32.99
C ASP A 521 -7.67 -14.33 -34.14
N PHE A 522 -7.47 -13.39 -35.07
CA PHE A 522 -6.43 -13.48 -36.10
C PHE A 522 -5.01 -13.52 -35.50
N ILE A 523 -4.69 -12.56 -34.62
CA ILE A 523 -3.40 -12.51 -33.91
C ILE A 523 -3.17 -13.79 -33.10
N GLN A 524 -4.21 -14.32 -32.47
CA GLN A 524 -4.14 -15.56 -31.72
C GLN A 524 -3.75 -16.76 -32.60
N GLY A 525 -4.18 -16.79 -33.86
CA GLY A 525 -3.76 -17.81 -34.84
C GLY A 525 -2.25 -17.77 -35.11
N GLU A 526 -1.72 -16.59 -35.42
CA GLU A 526 -0.28 -16.36 -35.61
C GLU A 526 0.52 -16.74 -34.35
N PHE A 527 0.01 -16.40 -33.17
CA PHE A 527 0.65 -16.69 -31.89
C PHE A 527 0.76 -18.20 -31.59
N ARG A 528 -0.25 -19.00 -31.98
CA ARG A 528 -0.21 -20.46 -31.86
C ARG A 528 0.85 -21.08 -32.76
N GLY A 529 0.98 -20.57 -33.99
CA GLY A 529 2.01 -21.02 -34.92
C GLY A 529 3.42 -20.77 -34.37
N LEU A 530 3.62 -19.61 -33.72
CA LEU A 530 4.89 -19.24 -33.11
C LEU A 530 5.23 -20.11 -31.89
N LYS A 531 4.23 -20.42 -31.03
CA LYS A 531 4.40 -21.32 -29.88
C LYS A 531 5.00 -22.66 -30.29
N ALA A 532 4.39 -23.33 -31.27
CA ALA A 532 4.83 -24.66 -31.69
C ALA A 532 6.28 -24.66 -32.22
N GLN A 533 6.68 -23.59 -32.92
CA GLN A 533 8.05 -23.42 -33.41
C GLN A 533 9.04 -23.18 -32.26
N ALA A 534 8.69 -22.32 -31.30
CA ALA A 534 9.55 -22.01 -30.16
C ALA A 534 9.76 -23.23 -29.25
N GLU A 535 8.72 -24.02 -28.99
CA GLU A 535 8.80 -25.27 -28.22
C GLU A 535 9.67 -26.31 -28.93
N ALA A 536 9.53 -26.46 -30.25
CA ALA A 536 10.38 -27.36 -31.04
C ALA A 536 11.86 -26.95 -30.99
N LEU A 537 12.17 -25.65 -31.11
CA LEU A 537 13.53 -25.13 -31.01
C LEU A 537 14.12 -25.33 -29.61
N HIS A 538 13.32 -25.09 -28.57
CA HIS A 538 13.73 -25.31 -27.18
C HIS A 538 14.03 -26.80 -26.92
N GLY A 539 13.19 -27.70 -27.42
CA GLY A 539 13.37 -29.15 -27.33
C GLY A 539 14.60 -29.67 -28.08
N GLN A 540 14.87 -29.18 -29.30
CA GLN A 540 16.07 -29.56 -30.07
C GLN A 540 17.37 -29.16 -29.38
N ALA A 541 17.37 -28.03 -28.67
CA ALA A 541 18.49 -27.61 -27.85
C ALA A 541 18.71 -28.50 -26.61
N GLN A 542 17.68 -29.22 -26.14
CA GLN A 542 17.81 -30.19 -25.04
C GLN A 542 18.54 -31.47 -25.42
N ILE A 543 18.44 -31.89 -26.67
CA ILE A 543 19.03 -33.15 -27.16
C ILE A 543 20.53 -33.00 -27.46
N LYS A 544 21.02 -31.76 -27.66
CA LYS A 544 22.41 -31.44 -28.03
C LYS A 544 23.33 -31.04 -26.86
N SER A 545 22.78 -30.92 -25.64
CA SER A 545 23.53 -30.61 -24.40
C SER A 545 23.68 -31.86 -23.55
#